data_AF-A0A1Y5SAJ3-F1
#
_entry.id   AF-A0A1Y5SAJ3-F1
#
_cell.length_a   1.000
_cell.length_b   1.000
_cell.length_c   1.000
_cell.angle_alpha   90.00
_cell.angle_beta   90.00
_cell.angle_gamma   90.00
#
_symmetry.space_group_name_H-M   'P 1'
#
loop_
_entity.id
_entity.type
_entity.pdbx_description
1 polymer ?
#
loop_
_entity_poly.entity_id
_entity_poly.type
_entity_poly.pdbx_seq_one_letter_code
_entity_poly.pdbx_strand_id
1 'polypeptide(L)'
;MNEREIQVLGMSRSGNHAVCNWIFAQADEPKLLLNCAEGKTDPFATCRPFSTGEPGWRGVPDPGTAPEPGARRALVMHSYEDSWFAHAFSRELETHHDAWLGASRRRVRLLILRDPYNLFASRLKMGAALSTHVSRTMWKQHAREALGDTRRVEDKVVVLYNRWATQKDYRRDLAARLGLTFTDAGASDVPQTMGGSSFDGTAFDGRAAEMATRDRWRAYAHDPIYRAIFDPEMVSLATRLFGPPPAGLDLPRTDVGTEAVASGAGW
;
A
#
# COMPACT_ATOMS: atom_id res chain seq x y z
N MET A 1 0.89 18.01 19.67
CA MET A 1 -0.23 17.49 18.85
C MET A 1 0.14 17.60 17.39
N ASN A 2 0.04 16.51 16.64
CA ASN A 2 0.25 16.47 15.19
C ASN A 2 -0.98 17.06 14.47
N GLU A 3 -0.79 17.77 13.37
CA GLU A 3 -1.92 18.24 12.53
C GLU A 3 -2.57 17.08 11.80
N ARG A 4 -1.76 16.13 11.31
CA ARG A 4 -2.25 14.96 10.59
C ARG A 4 -1.38 13.74 10.85
N GLU A 5 -2.07 12.62 10.94
CA GLU A 5 -1.47 11.31 11.02
C GLU A 5 -2.03 10.40 9.94
N ILE A 6 -1.15 9.66 9.29
CA ILE A 6 -1.53 8.66 8.29
C ILE A 6 -0.91 7.31 8.66
N GLN A 7 -1.78 6.36 8.96
CA GLN A 7 -1.43 4.97 9.21
C GLN A 7 -1.59 4.16 7.92
N VAL A 8 -0.48 3.73 7.33
CA VAL A 8 -0.47 3.10 6.00
C VAL A 8 -0.31 1.59 6.11
N LEU A 9 -1.15 0.84 5.40
CA LEU A 9 -1.02 -0.60 5.25
C LEU A 9 -1.06 -0.99 3.77
N GLY A 10 -0.14 -1.86 3.37
CA GLY A 10 -0.20 -2.56 2.09
C GLY A 10 0.84 -3.68 2.03
N MET A 11 0.65 -4.67 1.16
CA MET A 11 1.63 -5.74 1.01
C MET A 11 2.96 -5.23 0.44
N SER A 12 4.07 -5.90 0.73
CA SER A 12 5.35 -5.62 0.11
C SER A 12 5.23 -5.65 -1.41
N ARG A 13 5.83 -4.67 -2.10
CA ARG A 13 5.73 -4.45 -3.56
C ARG A 13 4.37 -3.97 -4.08
N SER A 14 3.44 -3.57 -3.21
CA SER A 14 2.17 -2.92 -3.59
C SER A 14 2.33 -1.49 -4.09
N GLY A 15 3.51 -0.88 -3.91
CA GLY A 15 3.75 0.54 -4.20
C GLY A 15 3.68 1.44 -2.98
N ASN A 16 3.66 0.88 -1.76
CA ASN A 16 3.72 1.61 -0.49
C ASN A 16 4.71 2.78 -0.52
N HIS A 17 5.98 2.51 -0.81
CA HIS A 17 7.01 3.55 -0.82
C HIS A 17 6.71 4.70 -1.80
N ALA A 18 6.20 4.39 -2.99
CA ALA A 18 5.90 5.41 -4.00
C ALA A 18 4.75 6.31 -3.56
N VAL A 19 3.67 5.71 -3.03
CA VAL A 19 2.52 6.45 -2.50
C VAL A 19 2.92 7.26 -1.26
N CYS A 20 3.68 6.67 -0.34
CA CYS A 20 4.21 7.36 0.85
C CYS A 20 5.11 8.54 0.46
N ASN A 21 6.02 8.37 -0.50
CA ASN A 21 6.88 9.47 -0.97
C ASN A 21 6.07 10.62 -1.54
N TRP A 22 5.08 10.32 -2.38
CA TRP A 22 4.17 11.31 -2.95
C TRP A 22 3.33 12.03 -1.87
N ILE A 23 2.81 11.32 -0.86
CA ILE A 23 2.14 11.95 0.28
C ILE A 23 3.11 12.88 1.04
N PHE A 24 4.31 12.39 1.32
CA PHE A 24 5.32 13.11 2.08
C PHE A 24 5.81 14.38 1.37
N ALA A 25 5.93 14.34 0.04
CA ALA A 25 6.32 15.49 -0.78
C ALA A 25 5.26 16.60 -0.82
N GLN A 26 3.99 16.27 -0.57
CA GLN A 26 2.88 17.22 -0.56
C GLN A 26 2.58 17.83 0.81
N ALA A 27 3.16 17.27 1.88
CA ALA A 27 2.90 17.73 3.24
C ALA A 27 3.83 18.89 3.65
N ASP A 28 3.29 19.81 4.45
CA ASP A 28 4.05 20.86 5.11
C ASP A 28 5.04 20.27 6.13
N GLU A 29 5.97 21.11 6.58
CA GLU A 29 6.94 20.79 7.63
C GLU A 29 6.45 21.29 9.00
N PRO A 30 6.90 20.69 10.12
CA PRO A 30 7.74 19.48 10.20
C PRO A 30 6.97 18.20 9.85
N LYS A 31 7.63 17.24 9.20
CA LYS A 31 7.02 15.96 8.79
C LYS A 31 7.92 14.77 9.08
N LEU A 32 7.31 13.62 9.38
CA LEU A 32 7.99 12.39 9.78
C LEU A 32 7.36 11.16 9.13
N LEU A 33 8.20 10.25 8.64
CA LEU A 33 7.82 8.92 8.16
C LEU A 33 8.57 7.83 8.95
N LEU A 34 7.79 6.99 9.64
CA LEU A 34 8.21 5.76 10.31
C LEU A 34 7.89 4.58 9.39
N ASN A 35 8.90 4.08 8.66
CA ASN A 35 8.66 3.13 7.58
C ASN A 35 8.63 1.67 8.07
N CYS A 36 7.64 0.89 7.63
CA CYS A 36 7.56 -0.56 7.87
C CYS A 36 7.76 -0.97 9.34
N ALA A 37 7.05 -0.29 10.24
CA ALA A 37 6.96 -0.64 11.65
C ALA A 37 6.29 -2.00 11.86
N GLU A 38 6.42 -2.55 13.07
CA GLU A 38 5.78 -3.80 13.46
C GLU A 38 4.43 -3.54 14.13
N GLY A 39 3.38 -4.25 13.69
CA GLY A 39 2.05 -4.08 14.26
C GLY A 39 2.00 -4.48 15.74
N LYS A 40 1.12 -3.83 16.52
CA LYS A 40 0.98 -3.98 17.99
C LYS A 40 2.17 -3.47 18.82
N THR A 41 3.15 -2.82 18.21
CA THR A 41 4.33 -2.28 18.91
C THR A 41 4.46 -0.79 18.70
N ASP A 42 5.34 -0.14 19.47
CA ASP A 42 5.70 1.26 19.25
C ASP A 42 6.34 1.44 17.86
N PRO A 43 5.74 2.27 16.97
CA PRO A 43 6.29 2.52 15.64
C PRO A 43 7.67 3.16 15.65
N PHE A 44 8.03 3.95 16.67
CA PHE A 44 9.37 4.54 16.77
C PHE A 44 10.42 3.46 17.06
N ALA A 45 10.07 2.49 17.88
CA ALA A 45 10.97 1.39 18.27
C ALA A 45 11.15 0.34 17.16
N THR A 46 10.21 0.25 16.20
CA THR A 46 10.20 -0.85 15.23
C THR A 46 10.30 -0.44 13.76
N CYS A 47 10.37 0.86 13.48
CA CYS A 47 10.50 1.35 12.11
C CYS A 47 11.85 0.95 11.46
N ARG A 48 11.78 0.62 10.17
CA ARG A 48 12.87 0.14 9.32
C ARG A 48 13.40 1.25 8.43
N PRO A 49 14.69 1.22 8.05
CA PRO A 49 15.63 0.08 8.18
C PRO A 49 16.25 -0.10 9.57
N PHE A 50 16.68 -1.33 9.87
CA PHE A 50 17.55 -1.67 11.00
C PHE A 50 19.01 -1.87 10.57
N SER A 51 19.44 -1.27 9.46
CA SER A 51 20.77 -1.53 8.88
C SER A 51 21.93 -1.20 9.82
N THR A 52 21.69 -0.42 10.87
CA THR A 52 22.65 -0.04 11.91
C THR A 52 22.36 -0.69 13.27
N GLY A 53 21.40 -1.62 13.35
CA GLY A 53 20.88 -2.17 14.60
C GLY A 53 19.84 -1.29 15.32
N GLU A 54 19.63 -0.07 14.83
CA GLU A 54 18.68 0.91 15.37
C GLU A 54 17.52 1.16 14.38
N PRO A 55 16.35 1.62 14.86
CA PRO A 55 15.24 1.99 13.99
C PRO A 55 15.60 3.14 13.05
N GLY A 56 14.98 3.17 11.87
CA GLY A 56 15.24 4.17 10.82
C GLY A 56 14.00 4.96 10.43
N TRP A 57 14.13 6.29 10.36
CA TRP A 57 13.05 7.22 9.99
C TRP A 57 13.47 8.22 8.90
N ARG A 58 12.49 8.90 8.32
CA ARG A 58 12.69 10.07 7.43
C ARG A 58 11.98 11.28 8.02
N GLY A 59 12.74 12.29 8.43
CA GLY A 59 12.22 13.56 8.96
C GLY A 59 12.57 14.74 8.07
N VAL A 60 11.69 15.76 8.02
CA VAL A 60 12.01 17.08 7.47
C VAL A 60 11.47 18.17 8.41
N PRO A 61 12.29 19.13 8.88
CA PRO A 61 13.75 19.14 8.75
C PRO A 61 14.36 17.87 9.36
N ASP A 62 15.58 17.51 8.95
CA ASP A 62 16.28 16.37 9.52
C ASP A 62 16.43 16.60 11.04
N PRO A 63 15.86 15.72 11.89
CA PRO A 63 15.93 15.91 13.33
C PRO A 63 17.36 15.74 13.87
N GLY A 64 18.28 15.09 13.13
CA GLY A 64 19.65 14.78 13.58
C GLY A 64 19.73 13.72 14.69
N THR A 65 18.66 13.54 15.47
CA THR A 65 18.49 12.53 16.52
C THR A 65 17.16 11.81 16.36
N ALA A 66 16.94 10.79 17.20
CA ALA A 66 15.65 10.12 17.28
C ALA A 66 14.53 11.15 17.51
N PRO A 67 13.47 11.14 16.69
CA PRO A 67 12.37 12.07 16.84
C PRO A 67 11.58 11.73 18.11
N GLU A 68 11.37 12.74 18.96
CA GLU A 68 10.59 12.59 20.18
C GLU A 68 9.10 12.33 19.89
N PRO A 69 8.47 11.36 20.57
CA PRO A 69 7.01 11.22 20.64
C PRO A 69 6.34 12.52 21.06
N GLY A 70 5.16 12.82 20.49
CA GLY A 70 4.36 13.99 20.88
C GLY A 70 4.82 15.36 20.33
N ALA A 71 6.01 15.44 19.73
CA ALA A 71 6.48 16.64 19.05
C ALA A 71 5.47 17.10 17.98
N ARG A 72 5.21 18.42 17.91
CA ARG A 72 4.24 18.96 16.94
C ARG A 72 4.76 18.82 15.52
N ARG A 73 3.97 18.19 14.65
CA ARG A 73 4.28 17.98 13.23
C ARG A 73 3.07 18.27 12.36
N ALA A 74 3.31 18.77 11.15
CA ALA A 74 2.30 18.90 10.12
C ALA A 74 1.84 17.51 9.59
N LEU A 75 2.77 16.53 9.55
CA LEU A 75 2.48 15.15 9.20
C LEU A 75 3.32 14.16 10.03
N VAL A 76 2.66 13.17 10.62
CA VAL A 76 3.28 11.89 11.00
C VAL A 76 2.70 10.81 10.13
N MET A 77 3.55 10.00 9.51
CA MET A 77 3.13 8.85 8.74
C MET A 77 3.86 7.62 9.24
N HIS A 78 3.14 6.53 9.45
CA HIS A 78 3.72 5.25 9.83
C HIS A 78 3.16 4.16 8.93
N SER A 79 4.02 3.29 8.40
CA SER A 79 3.63 2.25 7.45
C SER A 79 3.88 0.85 7.97
N TYR A 80 3.05 -0.08 7.52
CA TYR A 80 3.13 -1.50 7.83
C TYR A 80 3.06 -2.29 6.53
N GLU A 81 4.00 -3.21 6.34
CA GLU A 81 4.00 -4.12 5.19
C GLU A 81 3.69 -5.56 5.63
N ASP A 82 3.09 -6.32 4.72
CA ASP A 82 2.78 -7.75 4.90
C ASP A 82 2.13 -8.08 6.27
N SER A 83 1.20 -7.22 6.70
CA SER A 83 0.57 -7.27 8.02
C SER A 83 -0.94 -7.56 7.94
N TRP A 84 -1.46 -8.29 8.91
CA TRP A 84 -2.90 -8.47 9.10
C TRP A 84 -3.54 -7.19 9.67
N PHE A 85 -4.85 -6.96 9.44
CA PHE A 85 -5.53 -5.81 10.01
C PHE A 85 -5.49 -5.81 11.54
N ALA A 86 -5.64 -6.98 12.17
CA ALA A 86 -5.55 -7.13 13.61
C ALA A 86 -4.17 -6.78 14.19
N HIS A 87 -3.15 -6.59 13.35
CA HIS A 87 -1.80 -6.19 13.75
C HIS A 87 -1.57 -4.71 13.43
N ALA A 88 -1.74 -4.32 12.16
CA ALA A 88 -1.50 -2.96 11.69
C ALA A 88 -2.55 -1.95 12.22
N PHE A 89 -3.79 -2.37 12.43
CA PHE A 89 -4.89 -1.56 12.98
C PHE A 89 -5.36 -2.15 14.32
N SER A 90 -4.41 -2.53 15.17
CA SER A 90 -4.69 -3.27 16.41
C SER A 90 -5.26 -2.38 17.52
N ARG A 91 -6.08 -2.98 18.40
CA ARG A 91 -6.52 -2.32 19.65
C ARG A 91 -5.33 -1.91 20.53
N GLU A 92 -4.24 -2.66 20.49
CA GLU A 92 -3.01 -2.36 21.23
C GLU A 92 -2.41 -1.01 20.81
N LEU A 93 -2.28 -0.79 19.49
CA LEU A 93 -1.85 0.48 18.91
C LEU A 93 -2.79 1.62 19.29
N GLU A 94 -4.11 1.39 19.23
CA GLU A 94 -5.09 2.42 19.62
C GLU A 94 -5.03 2.76 21.12
N THR A 95 -4.75 1.78 21.98
CA THR A 95 -4.68 1.96 23.43
C THR A 95 -3.46 2.78 23.85
N HIS A 96 -2.32 2.55 23.19
CA HIS A 96 -1.07 3.25 23.47
C HIS A 96 -0.79 4.43 22.53
N HIS A 97 -1.76 4.76 21.66
CA HIS A 97 -1.59 5.69 20.55
C HIS A 97 -0.94 7.02 20.96
N ASP A 98 -1.57 7.74 21.91
CA ASP A 98 -1.11 9.07 22.31
C ASP A 98 0.22 9.03 23.06
N ALA A 99 0.55 7.90 23.69
CA ALA A 99 1.84 7.70 24.36
C ALA A 99 2.98 7.49 23.34
N TRP A 100 2.72 6.73 22.27
CA TRP A 100 3.74 6.40 21.27
C TRP A 100 3.87 7.45 20.17
N LEU A 101 2.76 7.92 19.60
CA LEU A 101 2.74 8.81 18.44
C LEU A 101 2.42 10.27 18.81
N GLY A 102 1.87 10.49 20.00
CA GLY A 102 1.28 11.76 20.40
C GLY A 102 -0.13 11.95 19.82
N ALA A 103 -0.90 12.83 20.46
CA ALA A 103 -2.22 13.19 19.96
C ALA A 103 -2.15 13.82 18.55
N SER A 104 -3.15 13.49 17.71
CA SER A 104 -3.25 13.96 16.33
C SER A 104 -4.61 14.60 16.08
N ARG A 105 -4.64 15.79 15.46
CA ARG A 105 -5.89 16.51 15.14
C ARG A 105 -6.74 15.76 14.12
N ARG A 106 -6.10 15.08 13.17
CA ARG A 106 -6.76 14.23 12.18
C ARG A 106 -5.96 12.95 11.98
N ARG A 107 -6.62 11.80 12.11
CA ARG A 107 -6.05 10.47 11.86
C ARG A 107 -6.70 9.86 10.62
N VAL A 108 -5.91 9.27 9.74
CA VAL A 108 -6.39 8.62 8.53
C VAL A 108 -5.74 7.26 8.40
N ARG A 109 -6.54 6.22 8.17
CA ARG A 109 -6.03 4.89 7.79
C ARG A 109 -5.97 4.79 6.27
N LEU A 110 -4.83 4.38 5.72
CA LEU A 110 -4.61 4.25 4.29
C LEU A 110 -4.38 2.78 3.94
N LEU A 111 -5.21 2.22 3.06
CA LEU A 111 -5.06 0.86 2.55
C LEU A 111 -4.61 0.91 1.09
N ILE A 112 -3.38 0.48 0.82
CA ILE A 112 -2.79 0.44 -0.51
C ILE A 112 -2.95 -0.97 -1.09
N LEU A 113 -3.51 -1.03 -2.30
CA LEU A 113 -3.72 -2.28 -3.02
C LEU A 113 -3.24 -2.15 -4.46
N ARG A 114 -2.55 -3.20 -4.92
CA ARG A 114 -2.09 -3.36 -6.29
C ARG A 114 -2.72 -4.61 -6.89
N ASP A 115 -2.87 -4.62 -8.21
CA ASP A 115 -3.30 -5.82 -8.92
C ASP A 115 -2.42 -7.02 -8.51
N PRO A 116 -3.03 -8.19 -8.25
CA PRO A 116 -2.30 -9.31 -7.69
C PRO A 116 -1.29 -9.87 -8.71
N TYR A 117 -1.55 -9.69 -10.01
CA TYR A 117 -0.72 -10.22 -11.08
C TYR A 117 0.69 -9.59 -11.03
N ASN A 118 0.78 -8.27 -11.06
CA ASN A 118 2.06 -7.56 -10.99
C ASN A 118 2.65 -7.51 -9.58
N LEU A 119 1.81 -7.55 -8.55
CA LEU A 119 2.27 -7.63 -7.16
C LEU A 119 3.09 -8.92 -6.94
N PHE A 120 2.53 -10.09 -7.24
CA PHE A 120 3.19 -11.36 -6.98
C PHE A 120 4.35 -11.61 -7.93
N ALA A 121 4.26 -11.17 -9.19
CA ALA A 121 5.41 -11.18 -10.10
C ALA A 121 6.56 -10.33 -9.55
N SER A 122 6.24 -9.18 -8.93
CA SER A 122 7.27 -8.34 -8.31
C SER A 122 7.91 -8.99 -7.08
N ARG A 123 7.13 -9.73 -6.28
CA ARG A 123 7.66 -10.45 -5.12
C ARG A 123 8.52 -11.65 -5.52
N LEU A 124 8.15 -12.37 -6.59
CA LEU A 124 8.98 -13.44 -7.15
C LEU A 124 10.33 -12.92 -7.64
N LYS A 125 10.40 -11.81 -8.39
CA LYS A 125 11.68 -11.22 -8.82
C LYS A 125 12.56 -10.80 -7.63
N MET A 126 11.95 -10.37 -6.52
CA MET A 126 12.67 -10.02 -5.29
C MET A 126 13.28 -11.25 -4.59
N GLY A 127 12.93 -12.47 -5.00
CA GLY A 127 13.33 -13.69 -4.29
C GLY A 127 12.55 -13.88 -2.99
N ALA A 128 11.36 -13.27 -2.85
CA ALA A 128 10.54 -13.47 -1.67
C ALA A 128 10.05 -14.92 -1.59
N ALA A 129 10.22 -15.56 -0.44
CA ALA A 129 9.57 -16.83 -0.15
C ALA A 129 8.05 -16.62 -0.06
N LEU A 130 7.33 -16.97 -1.13
CA LEU A 130 5.89 -16.81 -1.21
C LEU A 130 5.19 -18.06 -0.70
N SER A 131 4.72 -18.02 0.56
CA SER A 131 3.64 -18.95 0.96
C SER A 131 2.39 -18.58 0.15
N THR A 132 1.97 -19.49 -0.73
CA THR A 132 0.77 -19.37 -1.57
C THR A 132 -0.44 -19.03 -0.70
N HIS A 133 -0.64 -19.77 0.38
CA HIS A 133 -1.78 -19.58 1.27
C HIS A 133 -1.75 -18.21 1.95
N VAL A 134 -0.64 -17.82 2.59
CA VAL A 134 -0.56 -16.55 3.32
C VAL A 134 -0.70 -15.36 2.38
N SER A 135 0.05 -15.37 1.28
CA SER A 135 0.04 -14.28 0.28
C SER A 135 -1.35 -14.07 -0.30
N ARG A 136 -2.03 -15.17 -0.63
CA ARG A 136 -3.39 -15.15 -1.13
C ARG A 136 -4.38 -14.63 -0.09
N THR A 137 -4.37 -15.20 1.11
CA THR A 137 -5.30 -14.83 2.19
C THR A 137 -5.16 -13.35 2.54
N MET A 138 -3.94 -12.84 2.62
CA MET A 138 -3.67 -11.44 2.92
C MET A 138 -4.17 -10.49 1.82
N TRP A 139 -3.85 -10.79 0.56
CA TRP A 139 -4.32 -9.96 -0.54
C TRP A 139 -5.85 -9.92 -0.60
N LYS A 140 -6.53 -11.06 -0.44
CA LYS A 140 -8.00 -11.10 -0.41
C LYS A 140 -8.59 -10.34 0.77
N GLN A 141 -7.97 -10.40 1.95
CA GLN A 141 -8.39 -9.59 3.09
C GLN A 141 -8.40 -8.10 2.72
N HIS A 142 -7.35 -7.62 2.06
CA HIS A 142 -7.26 -6.23 1.63
C HIS A 142 -8.27 -5.90 0.53
N ALA A 143 -8.45 -6.80 -0.44
CA ALA A 143 -9.38 -6.61 -1.54
C ALA A 143 -10.84 -6.54 -1.08
N ARG A 144 -11.27 -7.44 -0.19
CA ARG A 144 -12.64 -7.42 0.38
C ARG A 144 -12.89 -6.13 1.15
N GLU A 145 -11.93 -5.68 1.94
CA GLU A 145 -12.03 -4.43 2.69
C GLU A 145 -12.06 -3.22 1.76
N ALA A 146 -11.26 -3.23 0.69
CA ALA A 146 -11.23 -2.18 -0.33
C ALA A 146 -12.56 -2.05 -1.10
N LEU A 147 -13.24 -3.17 -1.33
CA LEU A 147 -14.56 -3.23 -1.99
C LEU A 147 -15.73 -2.92 -1.04
N GLY A 148 -15.48 -2.88 0.27
CA GLY A 148 -16.53 -2.71 1.27
C GLY A 148 -17.32 -3.99 1.58
N ASP A 149 -16.89 -5.15 1.06
CA ASP A 149 -17.43 -6.48 1.38
C ASP A 149 -17.18 -6.80 2.88
N THR A 150 -16.15 -6.20 3.47
CA THR A 150 -15.91 -6.16 4.91
C THR A 150 -15.75 -4.72 5.41
N ARG A 151 -16.01 -4.53 6.70
CA ARG A 151 -15.86 -3.25 7.41
C ARG A 151 -15.01 -3.41 8.67
N ARG A 152 -13.86 -4.08 8.54
CA ARG A 152 -12.95 -4.33 9.67
C ARG A 152 -12.09 -3.12 10.01
N VAL A 153 -11.98 -2.18 9.08
CA VAL A 153 -11.17 -0.96 9.23
C VAL A 153 -12.07 0.24 9.00
N GLU A 154 -12.33 0.97 10.07
CA GLU A 154 -13.09 2.23 10.08
C GLU A 154 -12.26 3.37 9.48
N ASP A 155 -12.95 4.35 8.86
CA ASP A 155 -12.40 5.62 8.37
C ASP A 155 -11.14 5.48 7.49
N LYS A 156 -11.17 4.47 6.61
CA LYS A 156 -10.08 4.20 5.68
C LYS A 156 -10.21 4.94 4.35
N VAL A 157 -9.07 5.29 3.80
CA VAL A 157 -8.88 5.70 2.42
C VAL A 157 -8.23 4.54 1.66
N VAL A 158 -8.86 4.09 0.57
CA VAL A 158 -8.33 3.04 -0.29
C VAL A 158 -7.56 3.67 -1.45
N VAL A 159 -6.35 3.18 -1.70
CA VAL A 159 -5.49 3.56 -2.83
C VAL A 159 -5.31 2.36 -3.75
N LEU A 160 -5.84 2.47 -4.97
CA LEU A 160 -5.58 1.50 -6.04
C LEU A 160 -4.33 1.94 -6.79
N TYR A 161 -3.22 1.25 -6.56
CA TYR A 161 -1.90 1.63 -7.08
C TYR A 161 -1.91 1.81 -8.60
N ASN A 162 -2.61 0.94 -9.34
CA ASN A 162 -2.69 1.01 -10.80
C ASN A 162 -3.28 2.34 -11.30
N ARG A 163 -4.30 2.87 -10.61
CA ARG A 163 -4.88 4.18 -10.89
C ARG A 163 -3.97 5.29 -10.41
N TRP A 164 -3.48 5.21 -9.18
CA TRP A 164 -2.54 6.18 -8.61
C TRP A 164 -1.32 6.41 -9.51
N ALA A 165 -0.74 5.35 -10.06
CA ALA A 165 0.45 5.42 -10.90
C ALA A 165 0.20 6.12 -12.25
N THR A 166 -1.03 6.14 -12.77
CA THR A 166 -1.31 6.57 -14.15
C THR A 166 -2.30 7.72 -14.28
N GLN A 167 -3.12 7.97 -13.26
CA GLN A 167 -4.21 8.95 -13.32
C GLN A 167 -3.92 10.12 -12.38
N LYS A 168 -3.48 11.25 -12.96
CA LYS A 168 -3.23 12.49 -12.20
C LYS A 168 -4.48 12.96 -11.45
N ASP A 169 -5.64 12.87 -12.07
CA ASP A 169 -6.92 13.24 -11.43
C ASP A 169 -7.22 12.37 -10.20
N TYR A 170 -6.94 11.06 -10.27
CA TYR A 170 -7.07 10.17 -9.12
C TYR A 170 -6.15 10.57 -7.97
N ARG A 171 -4.92 11.01 -8.27
CA ARG A 171 -3.99 11.54 -7.25
C ARG A 171 -4.49 12.85 -6.65
N ARG A 172 -5.07 13.74 -7.46
CA ARG A 172 -5.70 14.99 -6.98
C ARG A 172 -6.86 14.69 -6.01
N ASP A 173 -7.75 13.78 -6.38
CA ASP A 173 -8.87 13.37 -5.53
C ASP A 173 -8.38 12.71 -4.23
N LEU A 174 -7.31 11.90 -4.32
CA LEU A 174 -6.69 11.29 -3.15
C LEU A 174 -6.10 12.34 -2.21
N ALA A 175 -5.38 13.34 -2.74
CA ALA A 175 -4.85 14.44 -1.93
C ALA A 175 -5.98 15.19 -1.21
N ALA A 176 -7.08 15.50 -1.89
CA ALA A 176 -8.25 16.13 -1.27
C ALA A 176 -8.85 15.27 -0.14
N ARG A 177 -9.01 13.96 -0.36
CA ARG A 177 -9.49 13.01 0.68
C ARG A 177 -8.56 12.94 1.88
N LEU A 178 -7.24 13.03 1.67
CA LEU A 178 -6.23 13.09 2.73
C LEU A 178 -6.14 14.49 3.37
N GLY A 179 -6.79 15.49 2.78
CA GLY A 179 -6.71 16.90 3.17
C GLY A 179 -5.31 17.49 2.95
N LEU A 180 -4.62 17.08 1.90
CA LEU A 180 -3.32 17.58 1.50
C LEU A 180 -3.50 18.60 0.37
N THR A 181 -2.57 19.56 0.29
CA THR A 181 -2.46 20.45 -0.88
C THR A 181 -1.89 19.66 -2.04
N PHE A 182 -2.64 19.56 -3.14
CA PHE A 182 -2.20 18.80 -4.31
C PHE A 182 -1.16 19.58 -5.13
N THR A 183 0.08 19.12 -5.12
CA THR A 183 1.18 19.62 -5.98
C THR A 183 1.61 18.59 -7.02
N ASP A 184 1.21 17.33 -6.81
CA ASP A 184 1.69 16.15 -7.53
C ASP A 184 3.19 15.87 -7.41
N ALA A 185 3.90 16.57 -6.51
CA ALA A 185 5.31 16.34 -6.24
C ALA A 185 5.54 14.90 -5.73
N GLY A 186 6.66 14.31 -6.12
CA GLY A 186 7.03 12.96 -5.70
C GLY A 186 6.34 11.81 -6.43
N ALA A 187 5.45 12.08 -7.39
CA ALA A 187 4.73 11.05 -8.15
C ALA A 187 5.63 10.27 -9.14
N SER A 188 6.69 10.92 -9.64
CA SER A 188 7.63 10.36 -10.62
C SER A 188 8.98 9.93 -10.02
N ASP A 189 9.18 10.19 -8.74
CA ASP A 189 10.41 9.88 -8.02
C ASP A 189 10.48 8.39 -7.73
N VAL A 190 11.69 7.83 -7.73
CA VAL A 190 11.93 6.51 -7.16
C VAL A 190 12.41 6.72 -5.72
N PRO A 191 11.62 6.37 -4.70
CA PRO A 191 11.96 6.67 -3.33
C PRO A 191 13.34 6.07 -2.97
N GLN A 192 14.26 6.93 -2.54
CA GLN A 192 15.51 6.50 -1.93
C GLN A 192 15.20 5.91 -0.56
N THR A 193 14.96 4.61 -0.49
CA THR A 193 14.89 3.89 0.78
C THR A 193 16.32 3.67 1.27
N MET A 194 16.64 4.09 2.49
CA MET A 194 17.84 3.61 3.20
C MET A 194 17.71 2.08 3.33
N GLY A 195 18.25 1.31 2.38
CA GLY A 195 18.03 -0.15 2.28
C GLY A 195 17.59 -0.68 0.90
N GLY A 196 17.47 0.15 -0.14
CA GLY A 196 17.52 -0.31 -1.54
C GLY A 196 16.30 -1.04 -2.14
N SER A 197 15.06 -0.81 -1.68
CA SER A 197 13.88 -1.54 -2.20
C SER A 197 13.33 -1.02 -3.54
N SER A 198 14.15 -0.41 -4.40
CA SER A 198 13.73 -0.16 -5.78
C SER A 198 13.90 -1.42 -6.63
N PHE A 199 12.88 -1.75 -7.42
CA PHE A 199 12.83 -2.93 -8.30
C PHE A 199 13.96 -3.00 -9.34
N ASP A 200 14.54 -1.83 -9.65
CA ASP A 200 15.59 -1.62 -10.64
C ASP A 200 16.70 -0.70 -10.08
N GLY A 201 16.81 -0.56 -8.75
CA GLY A 201 17.69 0.43 -8.11
C GLY A 201 17.26 1.88 -8.38
N THR A 202 18.13 2.86 -8.22
CA THR A 202 17.84 4.27 -8.53
C THR A 202 17.86 4.58 -10.04
N ALA A 203 17.99 3.56 -10.91
CA ALA A 203 18.17 3.73 -12.35
C ALA A 203 17.01 4.49 -13.05
N PHE A 204 15.82 4.47 -12.46
CA PHE A 204 14.62 5.14 -12.97
C PHE A 204 14.18 6.31 -12.09
N ASP A 205 15.05 6.85 -11.22
CA ASP A 205 14.71 8.03 -10.44
C ASP A 205 14.36 9.21 -11.37
N GLY A 206 13.27 9.93 -11.05
CA GLY A 206 12.63 10.92 -11.91
C GLY A 206 11.94 10.36 -13.18
N ARG A 207 12.02 9.05 -13.43
CA ARG A 207 11.48 8.34 -14.60
C ARG A 207 10.64 7.12 -14.21
N ALA A 208 9.96 7.17 -13.06
CA ALA A 208 9.16 6.04 -12.58
C ALA A 208 8.07 5.57 -13.57
N ALA A 209 7.60 6.47 -14.46
CA ALA A 209 6.66 6.14 -15.53
C ALA A 209 7.25 5.19 -16.61
N GLU A 210 8.57 5.15 -16.77
CA GLU A 210 9.28 4.26 -17.70
C GLU A 210 9.45 2.84 -17.14
N MET A 211 9.19 2.64 -15.84
CA MET A 211 9.23 1.31 -15.25
C MET A 211 8.05 0.47 -15.78
N ALA A 212 8.35 -0.67 -16.43
CA ALA A 212 7.35 -1.63 -16.93
C ALA A 212 6.63 -2.40 -15.79
N THR A 213 6.12 -1.66 -14.80
CA THR A 213 5.54 -2.18 -13.56
C THR A 213 4.22 -2.93 -13.78
N ARG A 214 3.56 -2.70 -14.92
CA ARG A 214 2.24 -3.27 -15.26
C ARG A 214 2.32 -4.55 -16.09
N ASP A 215 3.50 -4.89 -16.60
CA ASP A 215 3.73 -6.04 -17.47
C ASP A 215 4.65 -7.09 -16.83
N ARG A 216 4.96 -6.96 -15.54
CA ARG A 216 5.86 -7.87 -14.81
C ARG A 216 5.34 -9.30 -14.76
N TRP A 217 4.02 -9.46 -14.78
CA TRP A 217 3.36 -10.76 -14.83
C TRP A 217 3.79 -11.61 -16.04
N ARG A 218 4.17 -11.00 -17.17
CA ARG A 218 4.53 -11.71 -18.41
C ARG A 218 5.69 -12.67 -18.21
N ALA A 219 6.69 -12.29 -17.41
CA ALA A 219 7.86 -13.12 -17.13
C ALA A 219 7.52 -14.41 -16.37
N TYR A 220 6.36 -14.44 -15.70
CA TYR A 220 5.93 -15.55 -14.86
C TYR A 220 4.64 -16.20 -15.38
N ALA A 221 4.17 -15.83 -16.57
CA ALA A 221 2.87 -16.25 -17.08
C ALA A 221 2.72 -17.77 -17.19
N HIS A 222 3.82 -18.51 -17.31
CA HIS A 222 3.87 -19.98 -17.36
C HIS A 222 4.49 -20.64 -16.12
N ASP A 223 4.85 -19.86 -15.10
CA ASP A 223 5.45 -20.37 -13.87
C ASP A 223 4.37 -21.03 -12.98
N PRO A 224 4.54 -22.31 -12.58
CA PRO A 224 3.53 -23.02 -11.80
C PRO A 224 3.39 -22.47 -10.36
N ILE A 225 4.47 -21.99 -9.75
CA ILE A 225 4.44 -21.39 -8.41
C ILE A 225 3.67 -20.08 -8.46
N TYR A 226 3.92 -19.26 -9.49
CA TYR A 226 3.18 -18.02 -9.71
C TYR A 226 1.68 -18.27 -9.92
N ARG A 227 1.33 -19.19 -10.83
CA ARG A 227 -0.06 -19.53 -11.14
C ARG A 227 -0.81 -20.08 -9.94
N ALA A 228 -0.15 -20.89 -9.12
CA ALA A 228 -0.74 -21.49 -7.93
C ALA A 228 -1.22 -20.44 -6.90
N ILE A 229 -0.74 -19.19 -6.96
CA ILE A 229 -1.19 -18.11 -6.06
C ILE A 229 -2.66 -17.75 -6.31
N PHE A 230 -3.12 -17.80 -7.56
CA PHE A 230 -4.43 -17.34 -7.96
C PHE A 230 -5.50 -18.43 -7.76
N ASP A 231 -6.63 -18.05 -7.17
CA ASP A 231 -7.83 -18.86 -7.12
C ASP A 231 -9.05 -18.06 -7.63
N PRO A 232 -10.19 -18.72 -7.89
CA PRO A 232 -11.35 -18.04 -8.49
C PRO A 232 -11.79 -16.79 -7.72
N GLU A 233 -11.75 -16.84 -6.39
CA GLU A 233 -12.13 -15.69 -5.57
C GLU A 233 -11.15 -14.51 -5.76
N MET A 234 -9.84 -14.77 -5.72
CA MET A 234 -8.85 -13.72 -5.96
C MET A 234 -9.03 -13.08 -7.35
N VAL A 235 -9.29 -13.89 -8.38
CA VAL A 235 -9.52 -13.40 -9.74
C VAL A 235 -10.79 -12.55 -9.82
N SER A 236 -11.87 -12.96 -9.16
CA SER A 236 -13.12 -12.20 -9.09
C SER A 236 -12.94 -10.84 -8.38
N LEU A 237 -12.29 -10.85 -7.21
CA LEU A 237 -11.98 -9.63 -6.47
C LEU A 237 -11.08 -8.69 -7.28
N ALA A 238 -10.06 -9.23 -7.95
CA ALA A 238 -9.17 -8.46 -8.81
C ALA A 238 -9.93 -7.83 -9.97
N THR A 239 -10.86 -8.58 -10.56
CA THR A 239 -11.70 -8.09 -11.67
C THR A 239 -12.55 -6.89 -11.26
N ARG A 240 -13.19 -6.96 -10.09
CA ARG A 240 -14.00 -5.86 -9.54
C ARG A 240 -13.18 -4.61 -9.23
N LEU A 241 -11.92 -4.76 -8.85
CA LEU A 241 -11.04 -3.65 -8.44
C LEU A 241 -10.23 -3.04 -9.59
N PHE A 242 -9.75 -3.87 -10.51
CA PHE A 242 -8.73 -3.51 -11.49
C PHE A 242 -9.14 -3.77 -12.94
N GLY A 243 -10.31 -4.38 -13.17
CA GLY A 243 -10.74 -4.86 -14.48
C GLY A 243 -10.23 -6.27 -14.79
N PRO A 244 -10.53 -6.80 -16.00
CA PRO A 244 -10.27 -8.20 -16.34
C PRO A 244 -8.79 -8.58 -16.22
N PRO A 245 -8.48 -9.87 -15.98
CA PRO A 245 -7.10 -10.34 -15.91
C PRO A 245 -6.32 -10.06 -17.21
N PRO A 246 -4.98 -9.96 -17.13
CA PRO A 246 -4.16 -9.79 -18.32
C PRO A 246 -4.36 -10.91 -19.34
N ALA A 247 -4.53 -10.55 -20.61
CA ALA A 247 -4.67 -11.50 -21.70
C ALA A 247 -3.40 -12.35 -21.83
N GLY A 248 -3.53 -13.67 -21.82
CA GLY A 248 -2.41 -14.62 -21.90
C GLY A 248 -1.96 -15.18 -20.54
N LEU A 249 -2.56 -14.76 -19.42
CA LEU A 249 -2.37 -15.41 -18.13
C LEU A 249 -3.42 -16.52 -17.95
N ASP A 250 -2.95 -17.76 -17.87
CA ASP A 250 -3.80 -18.93 -17.62
C ASP A 250 -4.19 -18.99 -16.14
N LEU A 251 -5.45 -18.69 -15.85
CA LEU A 251 -6.02 -18.54 -14.51
C LEU A 251 -7.19 -19.51 -14.31
N PRO A 252 -7.45 -19.92 -13.07
CA PRO A 252 -8.63 -20.72 -12.78
C PRO A 252 -9.90 -19.99 -13.21
N ARG A 253 -10.83 -20.72 -13.83
CA ARG A 253 -12.10 -20.18 -14.30
C ARG A 253 -12.89 -19.60 -13.12
N THR A 254 -13.42 -18.40 -13.29
CA THR A 254 -14.38 -17.81 -12.37
C THR A 254 -15.78 -18.12 -12.86
N ASP A 255 -16.53 -18.93 -12.12
CA ASP A 255 -17.97 -19.10 -12.34
C ASP A 255 -18.70 -17.83 -11.84
N VAL A 256 -18.56 -16.72 -12.56
CA VAL A 256 -19.47 -15.59 -12.38
C VAL A 256 -20.64 -15.88 -13.30
N GLY A 257 -21.73 -16.38 -12.70
CA GLY A 257 -22.98 -16.65 -13.40
C GLY A 257 -23.40 -15.43 -14.22
N THR A 258 -23.52 -15.63 -15.53
CA THR A 258 -24.39 -14.81 -16.36
C THR A 258 -25.82 -15.02 -15.88
N GLU A 259 -26.27 -14.23 -14.91
CA GLU A 259 -27.70 -13.93 -14.84
C GLU A 259 -28.02 -13.08 -16.07
N ALA A 260 -28.36 -13.79 -17.15
CA ALA A 260 -29.06 -13.21 -18.26
C ALA A 260 -30.33 -12.57 -17.71
N VAL A 261 -30.46 -11.26 -17.91
CA VAL A 261 -31.72 -10.55 -17.79
C VAL A 261 -32.67 -11.19 -18.80
N ALA A 262 -33.45 -12.16 -18.34
CA ALA A 262 -34.58 -12.67 -19.08
C ALA A 262 -35.67 -11.59 -19.06
N SER A 263 -35.61 -10.69 -20.03
CA SER A 263 -36.75 -9.88 -20.45
C SER A 263 -37.81 -10.82 -21.02
N GLY A 264 -38.65 -11.36 -20.14
CA GLY A 264 -39.88 -12.05 -20.50
C GLY A 264 -41.03 -11.06 -20.52
N ALA A 265 -41.21 -10.36 -21.64
CA ALA A 265 -42.50 -9.79 -21.99
C ALA A 265 -43.46 -10.94 -22.31
N GLY A 266 -44.62 -10.93 -21.65
CA GLY A 266 -45.68 -11.91 -21.87
C GLY A 266 -47.01 -11.36 -21.39
N TRP A 267 -47.71 -10.73 -22.35
CA TRP A 267 -49.16 -10.46 -22.49
C TRP A 267 -50.06 -10.56 -21.26
#